data_AF-A0A7C1ZRU5-F1
#
_entry.id   AF-A0A7C1ZRU5-F1
#
_cell.length_a   1.000
_cell.length_b   1.000
_cell.length_c   1.000
_cell.angle_alpha   90.00
_cell.angle_beta   90.00
_cell.angle_gamma   90.00
#
_symmetry.space_group_name_H-M   'P 1'
#
loop_
_entity.id
_entity.type
_entity.pdbx_description
1 polymer ?
#
loop_
_entity_poly.entity_id
_entity_poly.type
_entity_poly.pdbx_seq_one_letter_code
_entity_poly.pdbx_strand_id
1 'polypeptide(L)'
;MNKEKLIALLEKYEQGLCSEEEEDFLINHADFSDESDGAWFNYLKHQERRAPGDLDQRIWDSINSLERGKYRLIKRISLAAASVALLISILFKTIPWQQRAMSYEEKAAVLEEALSMLEEGRQEPERKVIYEDNLIIIYTE
;
A
#
# COMPACT_ATOMS: atom_id res chain seq x y z
N MET A 1 -3.67 57.43 13.66
CA MET A 1 -3.14 56.44 12.71
C MET A 1 -3.60 56.82 11.31
N ASN A 2 -2.75 56.69 10.29
CA ASN A 2 -3.12 57.08 8.93
C ASN A 2 -4.02 56.00 8.31
N LYS A 3 -5.17 56.37 7.73
CA LYS A 3 -6.15 55.40 7.19
C LYS A 3 -5.55 54.45 6.16
N GLU A 4 -4.61 54.94 5.35
CA GLU A 4 -3.87 54.17 4.34
C GLU A 4 -3.10 52.98 4.94
N LYS A 5 -2.54 53.15 6.15
CA LYS A 5 -1.80 52.07 6.82
C LYS A 5 -2.73 50.97 7.33
N LEU A 6 -3.95 51.34 7.72
CA LEU A 6 -4.95 50.40 8.21
C LEU A 6 -5.52 49.58 7.05
N ILE A 7 -5.76 50.21 5.89
CA ILE A 7 -6.18 49.52 4.67
C ILE A 7 -5.10 48.53 4.20
N ALA A 8 -3.83 48.95 4.17
CA ALA A 8 -2.73 48.05 3.81
C ALA A 8 -2.59 46.85 4.78
N LEU A 9 -2.89 47.05 6.06
CA LEU A 9 -2.87 45.99 7.06
C LEU A 9 -4.05 45.01 6.87
N LEU A 10 -5.21 45.52 6.49
CA LEU A 10 -6.39 44.72 6.16
C LEU A 10 -6.13 43.86 4.91
N GLU A 11 -5.57 44.43 3.85
CA GLU A 11 -5.18 43.66 2.65
C GLU A 11 -4.16 42.55 3.00
N LYS A 12 -3.22 42.83 3.91
CA LYS A 12 -2.25 41.86 4.40
C LYS A 12 -2.92 40.73 5.21
N TYR A 13 -3.93 41.08 6.01
CA TYR A 13 -4.76 40.12 6.75
C TYR A 13 -5.54 39.20 5.80
N GLU A 14 -6.19 39.74 4.78
CA GLU A 14 -6.92 38.96 3.77
C GLU A 14 -6.03 38.00 2.98
N GLN A 15 -4.76 38.39 2.77
CA GLN A 15 -3.76 37.54 2.11
C GLN A 15 -3.15 36.48 3.03
N GLY A 16 -3.48 36.48 4.33
CA GLY A 16 -2.91 35.56 5.32
C GLY A 16 -1.42 35.81 5.59
N LEU A 17 -0.94 37.02 5.38
CA LEU A 17 0.46 37.41 5.57
C LEU A 17 0.70 38.21 6.85
N CYS A 18 -0.35 38.47 7.64
CA CYS A 18 -0.28 39.19 8.91
C CYS A 18 0.54 38.42 9.95
N SER A 19 1.29 39.15 10.78
CA SER A 19 1.82 38.58 12.03
C SER A 19 0.74 38.55 13.11
N GLU A 20 0.95 37.74 14.14
CA GLU A 20 0.05 37.64 15.31
C GLU A 20 -0.16 39.01 15.98
N GLU A 21 0.90 39.80 16.14
CA GLU A 21 0.83 41.15 16.72
C GLU A 21 -0.01 42.12 15.87
N GLU A 22 0.05 41.98 14.54
CA GLU A 22 -0.72 42.81 13.59
C GLU A 22 -2.21 42.42 13.57
N GLU A 23 -2.49 41.13 13.69
CA GLU A 23 -3.85 40.59 13.79
C GLU A 23 -4.52 41.02 15.11
N ASP A 24 -3.82 40.89 16.23
CA ASP A 24 -4.27 41.40 17.53
C ASP A 24 -4.55 42.90 17.50
N PHE A 25 -3.70 43.65 16.78
CA PHE A 25 -3.91 45.07 16.59
C PHE A 25 -5.19 45.37 15.81
N LEU A 26 -5.44 44.66 14.70
CA LEU A 26 -6.68 44.79 13.90
C LEU A 26 -7.93 44.45 14.74
N ILE A 27 -7.93 43.32 15.42
CA ILE A 27 -9.07 42.85 16.22
C ILE A 27 -9.41 43.83 17.35
N ASN A 28 -8.39 44.41 17.99
CA ASN A 28 -8.61 45.24 19.17
C ASN A 28 -8.87 46.73 18.86
N HIS A 29 -8.26 47.27 17.79
CA HIS A 29 -8.21 48.71 17.53
C HIS A 29 -8.88 49.16 16.23
N ALA A 30 -9.26 48.24 15.35
CA ALA A 30 -9.90 48.63 14.11
C ALA A 30 -11.41 48.82 14.33
N ASP A 31 -11.82 50.09 14.34
CA ASP A 31 -13.22 50.50 14.49
C ASP A 31 -13.87 50.58 13.10
N PHE A 32 -14.26 49.43 12.58
CA PHE A 32 -14.90 49.28 11.26
C PHE A 32 -16.43 49.40 11.35
N SER A 33 -16.93 50.34 12.16
CA SER A 33 -18.36 50.46 12.51
C SER A 33 -19.33 50.61 11.34
N ASP A 34 -18.83 50.96 10.15
CA ASP A 34 -19.63 51.26 8.95
C ASP A 34 -19.46 50.24 7.79
N GLU A 35 -18.58 49.23 7.91
CA GLU A 35 -18.27 48.27 6.83
C GLU A 35 -18.57 46.81 7.24
N SER A 36 -18.85 45.94 6.27
CA SER A 36 -19.14 44.50 6.47
C SER A 36 -18.10 43.80 7.34
N ASP A 37 -16.86 44.27 7.25
CA ASP A 37 -15.69 43.66 7.86
C ASP A 37 -15.66 43.93 9.36
N GLY A 38 -16.32 45.00 9.82
CA GLY A 38 -16.48 45.28 11.25
C GLY A 38 -17.34 44.26 11.99
N ALA A 39 -18.27 43.58 11.31
CA ALA A 39 -19.02 42.48 11.91
C ALA A 39 -18.11 41.27 12.20
N TRP A 40 -17.15 41.00 11.31
CA TRP A 40 -16.18 39.92 11.45
C TRP A 40 -15.22 40.16 12.62
N PHE A 41 -14.59 41.35 12.69
CA PHE A 41 -13.69 41.67 13.80
C PHE A 41 -14.41 41.76 15.14
N ASN A 42 -15.65 42.28 15.17
CA ASN A 42 -16.46 42.24 16.38
C ASN A 42 -16.81 40.81 16.80
N TYR A 43 -17.13 39.93 15.85
CA TYR A 43 -17.35 38.51 16.12
C TYR A 43 -16.09 37.86 16.71
N LEU A 44 -14.92 38.06 16.10
CA LEU A 44 -13.64 37.53 16.62
C LEU A 44 -13.36 38.01 18.05
N LYS A 45 -13.55 39.30 18.31
CA LYS A 45 -13.37 39.90 19.64
C LYS A 45 -14.30 39.32 20.71
N HIS A 46 -15.52 38.93 20.33
CA HIS A 46 -16.52 38.39 21.26
C HIS A 46 -16.50 36.86 21.36
N GLN A 47 -15.94 36.18 20.35
CA GLN A 47 -15.86 34.73 20.25
C GLN A 47 -14.45 34.20 20.51
N GLU A 48 -13.62 34.97 21.21
CA GLU A 48 -12.32 34.55 21.73
C GLU A 48 -12.52 33.43 22.78
N ARG A 49 -12.91 32.25 22.30
CA ARG A 49 -13.08 31.06 23.10
C ARG A 49 -11.69 30.51 23.30
N ARG A 50 -11.19 30.62 24.54
CA ARG A 50 -10.01 29.87 24.95
C ARG A 50 -10.23 28.42 24.58
N ALA A 51 -9.29 27.87 23.81
CA ALA A 51 -9.30 26.46 23.48
C ALA A 51 -9.47 25.64 24.77
N PRO A 52 -10.36 24.64 24.79
CA PRO A 52 -10.45 23.76 25.95
C PRO A 52 -9.06 23.15 26.18
N GLY A 53 -8.58 23.12 27.41
CA GLY A 53 -7.21 22.68 27.73
C GLY A 53 -6.85 21.25 27.33
N ASP A 54 -7.84 20.49 26.84
CA ASP A 54 -7.75 19.11 26.39
C ASP A 54 -7.91 18.98 24.85
N LEU A 55 -7.90 20.09 24.11
CA LEU A 55 -8.08 20.11 22.66
C LEU A 55 -7.00 19.31 21.94
N ASP A 56 -5.73 19.54 22.32
CA ASP A 56 -4.58 18.86 21.71
C ASP A 56 -4.67 17.36 21.90
N GLN A 57 -5.03 16.94 23.11
CA GLN A 57 -5.14 15.53 23.46
C GLN A 57 -6.29 14.87 22.70
N ARG A 58 -7.42 15.56 22.54
CA ARG A 58 -8.55 15.11 21.73
C ARG A 58 -8.23 14.99 20.24
N ILE A 59 -7.47 15.95 19.70
CA ILE A 59 -7.00 15.91 18.31
C ILE A 59 -6.10 14.69 18.12
N TRP A 60 -5.09 14.52 18.98
CA TRP A 60 -4.17 13.39 18.92
C TRP A 60 -4.89 12.04 19.11
N ASP A 61 -5.85 11.96 20.02
CA ASP A 61 -6.64 10.75 20.22
C ASP A 61 -7.51 10.43 19.01
N SER A 62 -8.10 11.43 18.35
CA SER A 62 -8.89 11.23 17.13
C SER A 62 -8.03 10.69 15.98
N ILE A 63 -6.83 11.24 15.76
CA ILE A 63 -5.89 10.80 14.72
C ILE A 63 -5.41 9.37 15.02
N ASN A 64 -5.01 9.10 16.26
CA ASN A 64 -4.54 7.78 16.69
C ASN A 64 -5.65 6.71 16.66
N SER A 65 -6.90 7.08 16.93
CA SER A 65 -8.02 6.14 16.95
C SER A 65 -8.30 5.53 15.57
N LEU A 66 -8.09 6.31 14.50
CA LEU A 66 -8.22 5.87 13.11
C LEU A 66 -7.18 4.81 12.74
N GLU A 67 -5.94 4.94 13.24
CA GLU A 67 -4.90 3.94 13.01
C GLU A 67 -5.15 2.65 13.81
N ARG A 68 -5.58 2.77 15.08
CA ARG A 68 -5.76 1.61 15.97
C ARG A 68 -6.85 0.62 15.52
N GLY A 69 -7.84 1.05 14.74
CA GLY A 69 -8.89 0.18 14.19
C GLY A 69 -8.37 -0.78 13.12
N LYS A 70 -7.52 -0.28 12.21
CA LYS A 70 -7.03 -1.02 11.03
C LYS A 70 -6.07 -2.15 11.39
N TYR A 71 -5.21 -1.95 12.38
CA TYR A 71 -4.18 -2.93 12.75
C TYR A 71 -4.65 -4.00 13.75
N ARG A 72 -5.82 -3.83 14.39
CA ARG A 72 -6.30 -4.77 15.42
C ARG A 72 -6.76 -6.12 14.82
N LEU A 73 -7.36 -6.08 13.63
CA LEU A 73 -7.75 -7.29 12.88
C LEU A 73 -6.53 -8.01 12.29
N ILE A 74 -5.59 -7.26 11.71
CA ILE A 74 -4.36 -7.82 11.09
C ILE A 74 -3.50 -8.54 12.14
N LYS A 75 -3.32 -7.94 13.33
CA LYS A 75 -2.55 -8.57 14.43
C LYS A 75 -3.19 -9.87 14.96
N ARG A 76 -4.52 -9.99 14.90
CA ARG A 76 -5.22 -11.23 15.31
C ARG A 76 -5.02 -12.36 14.29
N ILE A 77 -5.06 -12.04 13.00
CA ILE A 77 -4.85 -13.02 11.92
C ILE A 77 -3.37 -13.46 11.87
N SER A 78 -2.41 -12.55 12.09
CA SER A 78 -0.99 -12.88 12.08
C SER A 78 -0.56 -13.83 13.20
N LEU A 79 -1.19 -13.76 14.38
CA LEU A 79 -0.88 -14.64 15.50
C LEU A 79 -1.34 -16.09 15.23
N ALA A 80 -2.52 -16.25 14.62
CA ALA A 80 -3.02 -17.56 14.22
C ALA A 80 -2.13 -18.19 13.13
N ALA A 81 -1.73 -17.41 12.13
CA ALA A 81 -0.86 -17.89 11.04
C ALA A 81 0.52 -18.35 11.54
N ALA A 82 1.12 -17.65 12.50
CA ALA A 82 2.41 -18.03 13.08
C ALA A 82 2.35 -19.39 13.81
N SER A 83 1.26 -19.67 14.52
CA SER A 83 1.08 -20.96 15.22
C SER A 83 0.96 -22.14 14.25
N VAL A 84 0.24 -21.94 13.14
CA VAL A 84 0.07 -22.96 12.09
C VAL A 84 1.39 -23.19 11.34
N ALA A 85 2.13 -22.13 11.04
CA ALA A 85 3.45 -22.23 10.39
C ALA A 85 4.47 -23.00 11.25
N LEU A 86 4.46 -22.78 12.57
CA LEU A 86 5.32 -23.55 13.49
C LEU A 86 4.95 -25.03 13.52
N LEU A 87 3.65 -25.37 13.57
CA LEU A 87 3.19 -26.76 13.52
C LEU A 87 3.60 -27.45 12.22
N ILE A 88 3.46 -26.77 11.08
CA ILE A 88 3.87 -27.27 9.77
C ILE A 88 5.39 -27.47 9.74
N SER A 89 6.19 -26.52 10.23
CA SER A 89 7.66 -26.62 10.26
C SER A 89 8.15 -27.80 11.10
N ILE A 90 7.51 -28.04 12.25
CA ILE A 90 7.81 -29.22 13.10
C ILE A 90 7.46 -30.50 12.35
N LEU A 91 6.29 -30.56 11.71
CA LEU A 91 5.84 -31.71 10.91
C LEU A 91 6.86 -32.08 9.83
N PHE A 92 7.29 -31.11 9.01
CA PHE A 92 8.28 -31.32 7.96
C PHE A 92 9.67 -31.72 8.49
N LYS A 93 10.05 -31.30 9.71
CA LYS A 93 11.31 -31.71 10.34
C LYS A 93 11.23 -33.12 10.93
N THR A 94 10.06 -33.54 11.39
CA THR A 94 9.86 -34.85 12.06
C THR A 94 9.47 -35.97 11.12
N ILE A 95 8.90 -35.68 9.96
CA ILE A 95 8.68 -36.68 8.92
C ILE A 95 10.02 -36.94 8.26
N PRO A 96 10.62 -38.14 8.40
CA PRO A 96 11.73 -38.49 7.56
C PRO A 96 11.18 -38.57 6.14
N TRP A 97 11.41 -37.53 5.33
CA TRP A 97 11.37 -37.64 3.88
C TRP A 97 12.54 -38.56 3.50
N GLN A 98 12.37 -39.86 3.76
CA GLN A 98 13.22 -40.90 3.24
C GLN A 98 12.96 -40.93 1.74
N GLN A 99 13.56 -39.98 1.03
CA GLN A 99 14.04 -40.26 -0.31
C GLN A 99 15.02 -41.42 -0.13
N ARG A 100 14.54 -42.65 -0.34
CA ARG A 100 15.44 -43.77 -0.55
C ARG A 100 16.39 -43.31 -1.65
N ALA A 101 17.64 -43.08 -1.29
CA ALA A 101 18.63 -42.59 -2.24
C ALA A 101 18.80 -43.68 -3.29
N MET A 102 18.12 -43.54 -4.42
CA MET A 102 18.18 -44.53 -5.48
C MET A 102 19.64 -44.66 -5.94
N SER A 103 20.08 -45.91 -6.11
CA SER A 103 21.41 -46.16 -6.70
C SER A 103 21.45 -45.60 -8.13
N TYR A 104 22.65 -45.42 -8.67
CA TYR A 104 22.80 -44.96 -10.05
C TYR A 104 22.10 -45.93 -11.04
N GLU A 105 22.17 -47.23 -10.76
CA GLU A 105 21.52 -48.27 -11.56
C GLU A 105 19.99 -48.17 -11.50
N GLU A 106 19.42 -47.94 -10.32
CA GLU A 106 17.97 -47.75 -10.16
C GLU A 106 17.49 -46.49 -10.90
N LYS A 107 18.27 -45.40 -10.88
CA LYS A 107 17.94 -44.18 -11.64
C LYS A 107 18.00 -44.40 -13.15
N ALA A 108 18.98 -45.19 -13.62
CA ALA A 108 19.11 -45.52 -15.04
C ALA A 108 17.93 -46.38 -15.51
N ALA A 109 17.54 -47.39 -14.74
CA ALA A 109 16.41 -48.27 -15.06
C ALA A 109 15.08 -47.49 -15.15
N VAL A 110 14.81 -46.59 -14.21
CA VAL A 110 13.59 -45.76 -14.22
C VAL A 110 13.57 -44.80 -15.41
N LEU A 111 14.73 -44.25 -15.79
CA LEU A 111 14.84 -43.39 -16.97
C LEU A 111 14.58 -44.17 -18.27
N GLU A 112 15.16 -45.36 -18.38
CA GLU A 112 14.99 -46.25 -19.54
C GLU A 112 13.52 -46.68 -19.69
N GLU A 113 12.85 -47.04 -18.59
CA GLU A 113 11.42 -47.33 -18.57
C GLU A 113 10.57 -46.12 -19.00
N ALA A 114 10.90 -44.92 -18.52
CA ALA A 114 10.20 -43.70 -18.93
C ALA A 114 10.41 -43.38 -20.42
N LEU A 115 11.60 -43.66 -20.96
CA LEU A 115 11.90 -43.47 -22.38
C LEU A 115 11.20 -44.50 -23.27
N SER A 116 11.13 -45.77 -22.86
CA SER A 116 10.43 -46.81 -23.63
C SER A 116 8.93 -46.53 -23.72
N MET A 117 8.31 -46.00 -22.66
CA MET A 117 6.91 -45.55 -22.69
C MET A 117 6.68 -44.37 -23.66
N LEU A 118 7.71 -43.56 -23.93
CA LEU A 118 7.65 -42.48 -24.89
C LEU A 118 7.77 -42.98 -26.34
N GLU A 119 8.51 -44.08 -26.56
CA GLU A 119 8.72 -44.69 -27.88
C GLU A 119 7.51 -45.53 -28.32
N GLU A 120 6.83 -46.22 -27.40
CA GLU A 120 5.62 -47.00 -27.70
C GLU A 120 4.43 -46.15 -28.23
N GLY A 121 4.49 -44.82 -28.08
CA GLY A 121 3.50 -43.88 -28.62
C GLY A 121 3.82 -43.28 -29.99
N ARG A 122 4.99 -43.57 -30.58
CA ARG A 122 5.37 -43.05 -31.91
C ARG A 122 5.12 -44.10 -32.98
N GLN A 123 3.88 -44.21 -33.44
CA GLN A 123 3.69 -44.62 -34.83
C GLN A 123 4.22 -43.47 -35.69
N GLU A 124 5.31 -43.69 -36.42
CA GLU A 124 5.71 -42.73 -37.44
C GLU A 124 4.51 -42.55 -38.38
N PRO A 125 4.04 -41.30 -38.62
CA PRO A 125 2.95 -41.09 -39.56
C PRO A 125 3.35 -41.71 -40.90
N GLU A 126 2.45 -42.42 -41.57
CA GLU A 126 2.66 -42.93 -42.93
C GLU A 126 2.94 -41.74 -43.88
N ARG A 127 4.20 -41.31 -43.94
CA ARG A 127 4.62 -40.19 -44.75
C ARG A 127 4.75 -40.66 -46.19
N LYS A 128 3.85 -40.17 -47.04
CA LYS A 128 3.91 -40.44 -48.47
C LYS A 128 5.03 -39.61 -49.10
N VAL A 129 6.01 -40.27 -49.70
CA VAL A 129 7.10 -39.59 -50.44
C VAL A 129 6.49 -38.97 -51.69
N ILE A 130 6.59 -37.65 -51.81
CA ILE A 130 6.13 -36.92 -53.01
C ILE A 130 7.28 -36.78 -54.01
N TYR A 131 8.52 -36.74 -53.53
CA TYR A 131 9.69 -36.57 -54.38
C TYR A 131 10.94 -37.18 -53.74
N GLU A 132 11.71 -37.92 -54.54
CA GLU A 132 12.98 -38.52 -54.15
C GLU A 132 14.00 -38.34 -55.28
N ASP A 133 15.17 -37.81 -54.92
CA ASP A 133 16.38 -37.77 -55.75
C ASP A 133 17.58 -38.14 -54.88
N ASN A 134 18.75 -38.36 -55.49
CA ASN A 134 19.98 -38.82 -54.84
C ASN A 134 20.49 -37.92 -53.70
N LEU A 135 19.99 -36.68 -53.59
CA LEU A 135 20.37 -35.72 -52.54
C LEU A 135 19.25 -35.38 -51.54
N ILE A 136 17.97 -35.49 -51.90
CA ILE A 136 16.86 -35.00 -51.06
C ILE A 136 15.62 -35.89 -51.22
N ILE A 137 14.98 -36.21 -50.10
CA ILE A 137 13.66 -36.84 -50.03
C ILE A 137 12.68 -35.87 -49.38
N ILE A 138 11.55 -35.59 -50.04
CA ILE A 138 10.50 -34.69 -49.55
C ILE A 138 9.26 -35.52 -49.20
N TYR A 139 8.82 -35.38 -47.95
CA TYR A 139 7.64 -36.03 -47.39
C TYR A 139 6.49 -35.03 -47.26
N THR A 140 5.25 -35.53 -47.38
CA THR A 140 4.07 -34.85 -46.86
C THR A 140 3.52 -35.61 -45.66
N GLU A 141 2.87 -34.86 -44.77
CA GLU A 141 1.87 -35.43 -43.84
C GLU A 141 0.63 -35.88 -44.60
#